data_AF-A0A951K059-F1
#
_entry.id   AF-A0A951K059-F1
#
_cell.length_a   1.000
_cell.length_b   1.000
_cell.length_c   1.000
_cell.angle_alpha   90.00
_cell.angle_beta   90.00
_cell.angle_gamma   90.00
#
_symmetry.space_group_name_H-M   'P 1'
#
loop_
_entity.id
_entity.type
_entity.pdbx_description
1 polymer ?
#
loop_
_entity_poly.entity_id
_entity_poly.type
_entity_poly.pdbx_seq_one_letter_code
_entity_poly.pdbx_strand_id
1 'polypeptide(L)'
;GDLEHPDELRVDLDPGPGVPWSDVRSVALVVREVLEGLGYVGWPKTSGSRGIHVYVRIEPRWAFGEVRRAALALAREVERRAPKLATSRWWKEERHGVFLDYNQNAKDRTVASVYSVRPRPEATVSAPLTWSEVPEAELGDFTLRTVPGRYAQLGDVGAGIDDVAYSLDPLRDLVARHEAEGQGDAPWPPHYAKQAGEPPRVQPSKRRAPQGAPTDPTAPRGRAGSVAPARPTAPARKPDGTVSPTGRRRSSQPLLVISQAADKADALAGLERWRSRHPDAAEHVRDPEDLLVDAMRGRSTVWWRVRVNLRNVPEEIRPAAEPPDPDYDPWSEITGDR
;
A
#
# COMPACT_ATOMS: atom_id res chain seq x y z
N GLY A 1 -21.76 -8.21 11.87
CA GLY A 1 -21.82 -6.91 11.21
C GLY A 1 -21.72 -7.10 9.72
N ASP A 2 -22.16 -6.11 8.96
CA ASP A 2 -21.95 -6.02 7.51
C ASP A 2 -20.46 -5.80 7.22
N LEU A 3 -19.86 -6.65 6.36
CA LEU A 3 -18.44 -6.59 6.03
C LEU A 3 -18.16 -5.90 4.70
N GLU A 4 -19.20 -5.57 3.93
CA GLU A 4 -19.07 -4.95 2.61
C GLU A 4 -19.24 -3.42 2.65
N HIS A 5 -19.90 -2.92 3.69
CA HIS A 5 -20.14 -1.49 3.89
C HIS A 5 -19.38 -0.98 5.14
N PRO A 6 -18.24 -0.29 4.98
CA PRO A 6 -17.50 0.27 6.10
C PRO A 6 -18.35 1.26 6.89
N ASP A 7 -18.21 1.21 8.21
CA ASP A 7 -18.78 2.18 9.14
C ASP A 7 -17.76 3.28 9.52
N GLU A 8 -16.56 3.28 8.95
CA GLU A 8 -15.49 4.23 9.29
C GLU A 8 -14.76 4.71 8.04
N LEU A 9 -14.64 6.04 7.90
CA LEU A 9 -13.73 6.71 6.99
C LEU A 9 -12.41 7.00 7.72
N ARG A 10 -11.29 6.67 7.08
CA ARG A 10 -9.94 6.85 7.65
C ARG A 10 -9.14 7.89 6.87
N VAL A 11 -8.58 8.85 7.57
CA VAL A 11 -7.57 9.77 7.05
C VAL A 11 -6.22 9.39 7.66
N ASP A 12 -5.31 8.84 6.86
CA ASP A 12 -3.98 8.42 7.30
C ASP A 12 -2.92 9.41 6.81
N LEU A 13 -2.23 10.05 7.75
CA LEU A 13 -1.20 11.05 7.51
C LEU A 13 0.19 10.41 7.63
N ASP A 14 0.79 10.03 6.50
CA ASP A 14 2.10 9.37 6.44
C ASP A 14 3.20 10.35 5.97
N PRO A 15 4.08 10.83 6.86
CA PRO A 15 5.16 11.73 6.46
C PRO A 15 6.20 11.04 5.56
N GLY A 16 6.57 11.75 4.48
CA GLY A 16 7.73 11.41 3.68
C GLY A 16 9.05 11.46 4.47
N PRO A 17 10.15 10.93 3.91
CA PRO A 17 11.47 11.04 4.54
C PRO A 17 11.85 12.50 4.81
N GLY A 18 12.31 12.79 6.03
CA GLY A 18 12.78 14.13 6.42
C GLY A 18 11.68 15.14 6.77
N VAL A 19 10.40 14.77 6.66
CA VAL A 19 9.28 15.64 7.05
C VAL A 19 9.20 15.71 8.58
N PRO A 20 9.23 16.92 9.18
CA PRO A 20 9.20 17.07 10.62
C PRO A 20 7.82 16.72 11.19
N TRP A 21 7.78 16.25 12.44
CA TRP A 21 6.55 15.90 13.14
C TRP A 21 5.59 17.10 13.27
N SER A 22 6.12 18.32 13.38
CA SER A 22 5.34 19.57 13.35
C SER A 22 4.44 19.65 12.12
N ASP A 23 4.92 19.25 10.94
CA ASP A 23 4.15 19.31 9.70
C ASP A 23 3.00 18.29 9.72
N VAL A 24 3.20 17.12 10.33
CA VAL A 24 2.13 16.12 10.52
C VAL A 24 1.02 16.69 11.41
N ARG A 25 1.38 17.37 12.50
CA ARG A 25 0.42 18.05 13.39
C ARG A 25 -0.32 19.16 12.65
N SER A 26 0.40 20.01 11.90
CA SER A 26 -0.21 21.08 11.09
C SER A 26 -1.18 20.52 10.04
N VAL A 27 -0.82 19.45 9.34
CA VAL A 27 -1.72 18.80 8.36
C VAL A 27 -2.93 18.17 9.05
N ALA A 28 -2.78 17.60 10.25
CA ALA A 28 -3.91 17.09 11.03
C ALA A 28 -4.92 18.18 11.40
N LEU A 29 -4.44 19.40 11.71
CA LEU A 29 -5.32 20.55 11.96
C LEU A 29 -6.04 21.01 10.68
N VAL A 30 -5.38 20.94 9.52
CA VAL A 30 -6.06 21.21 8.23
C VAL A 30 -7.12 20.14 7.93
N VAL A 31 -6.85 18.87 8.24
CA VAL A 31 -7.87 17.81 8.16
C VAL A 31 -9.07 18.15 9.04
N ARG A 32 -8.86 18.61 10.26
CA ARG A 32 -9.93 19.06 11.17
C ARG A 32 -10.79 20.15 10.52
N GLU A 33 -10.17 21.19 9.98
CA GLU A 33 -10.90 22.30 9.32
C GLU A 33 -11.71 21.85 8.09
N VAL A 34 -11.20 20.86 7.34
CA VAL A 34 -11.93 20.28 6.21
C VAL A 34 -13.13 19.48 6.72
N LEU A 35 -12.97 18.67 7.76
CA LEU A 35 -14.05 17.90 8.37
C LEU A 35 -15.12 18.81 8.99
N GLU A 36 -14.73 19.85 9.73
CA GLU A 36 -15.65 20.83 10.30
C GLU A 36 -16.45 21.55 9.21
N GLY A 37 -15.82 21.88 8.08
CA GLY A 37 -16.51 22.46 6.92
C GLY A 37 -17.53 21.53 6.25
N LEU A 38 -17.42 20.21 6.48
CA LEU A 38 -18.39 19.20 6.05
C LEU A 38 -19.44 18.88 7.13
N GLY A 39 -19.32 19.47 8.32
CA GLY A 39 -20.14 19.16 9.49
C GLY A 39 -19.78 17.84 10.17
N TYR A 40 -18.59 17.30 9.94
CA TYR A 40 -18.13 16.03 10.51
C TYR A 40 -17.28 16.25 11.75
N VAL A 41 -17.36 15.31 12.70
CA VAL A 41 -16.42 15.20 13.80
C VAL A 41 -15.39 14.11 13.47
N GLY A 42 -14.11 14.52 13.45
CA GLY A 42 -12.98 13.60 13.33
C GLY A 42 -12.41 13.21 14.69
N TRP A 43 -11.85 12.01 14.79
CA TRP A 43 -11.27 11.43 16.00
C TRP A 43 -9.79 11.12 15.77
N PRO A 44 -8.87 12.02 16.18
CA PRO A 44 -7.45 11.87 15.92
C PRO A 44 -6.82 10.85 16.87
N LYS A 45 -5.82 10.15 16.36
CA LYS A 45 -4.92 9.30 17.14
C LYS A 45 -3.52 9.34 16.57
N THR A 46 -2.51 9.22 17.42
CA THR A 46 -1.18 8.90 16.91
C THR A 46 -1.22 7.52 16.26
N SER A 47 -0.43 7.31 15.21
CA SER A 47 -0.20 5.97 14.66
C SER A 47 0.61 5.08 15.61
N GLY A 48 1.31 5.68 16.60
CA GLY A 48 2.38 5.06 17.36
C GLY A 48 3.65 4.81 16.54
N SER A 49 3.76 5.35 15.32
CA SER A 49 4.94 5.19 14.47
C SER A 49 5.51 6.52 13.99
N ARG A 50 4.91 7.12 12.95
CA ARG A 50 5.40 8.40 12.37
C ARG A 50 4.29 9.36 11.99
N GLY A 51 3.05 8.88 11.90
CA GLY A 51 1.90 9.63 11.42
C GLY A 51 0.80 9.80 12.46
N ILE A 52 -0.25 10.48 12.04
CA ILE A 52 -1.54 10.63 12.74
C ILE A 52 -2.63 9.99 11.88
N HIS A 53 -3.54 9.26 12.50
CA HIS A 53 -4.78 8.83 11.83
C HIS A 53 -5.93 9.66 12.37
N VAL A 54 -6.88 10.03 11.52
CA VAL A 54 -8.16 10.65 11.92
C VAL A 54 -9.29 9.76 11.43
N TYR A 55 -10.15 9.33 12.35
CA TYR A 55 -11.31 8.50 12.04
C TYR A 55 -12.58 9.33 12.02
N VAL A 56 -13.51 8.98 11.14
CA VAL A 56 -14.86 9.57 11.08
C VAL A 56 -15.84 8.41 11.00
N ARG A 57 -16.78 8.35 11.94
CA ARG A 57 -17.88 7.39 11.91
C ARG A 57 -18.84 7.76 10.79
N ILE A 58 -19.11 6.82 9.89
CA ILE A 58 -20.01 6.98 8.76
C ILE A 58 -21.12 5.93 8.80
N GLU A 59 -22.25 6.23 8.16
CA GLU A 59 -23.32 5.23 8.01
C GLU A 59 -22.80 4.06 7.14
N PRO A 60 -23.04 2.78 7.52
CA PRO A 60 -22.57 1.62 6.76
C PRO A 60 -23.46 1.37 5.54
N ARG A 61 -23.44 2.30 4.57
CA ARG A 61 -24.27 2.28 3.35
C ARG A 61 -23.46 2.21 2.06
N TRP A 62 -22.18 2.54 2.11
CA TRP A 62 -21.31 2.70 0.94
C TRP A 62 -20.28 1.59 0.88
N ALA A 63 -19.97 1.11 -0.32
CA ALA A 63 -18.92 0.10 -0.49
C ALA A 63 -17.52 0.71 -0.33
N PHE A 64 -16.50 -0.11 -0.06
CA PHE A 64 -15.10 0.33 0.08
C PHE A 64 -14.61 1.25 -1.06
N GLY A 65 -15.04 1.01 -2.30
CA GLY A 65 -14.67 1.86 -3.44
C GLY A 65 -15.19 3.29 -3.33
N GLU A 66 -16.39 3.46 -2.81
CA GLU A 66 -17.02 4.76 -2.59
C GLU A 66 -16.37 5.48 -1.40
N VAL A 67 -16.14 4.77 -0.29
CA VAL A 67 -15.43 5.31 0.89
C VAL A 67 -14.01 5.76 0.53
N ARG A 68 -13.28 4.96 -0.27
CA ARG A 68 -11.96 5.34 -0.78
C ARG A 68 -12.00 6.57 -1.69
N ARG A 69 -12.99 6.67 -2.59
CA ARG A 69 -13.15 7.85 -3.45
C ARG A 69 -13.43 9.11 -2.63
N ALA A 70 -14.27 9.00 -1.60
CA ALA A 70 -14.50 10.08 -0.64
C ALA A 70 -13.22 10.47 0.11
N ALA A 71 -12.42 9.50 0.56
CA ALA A 71 -11.13 9.74 1.19
C ALA A 71 -10.13 10.47 0.26
N LEU A 72 -10.10 10.10 -1.02
CA LEU A 72 -9.29 10.79 -2.04
C LEU A 72 -9.74 12.23 -2.24
N ALA A 73 -11.06 12.48 -2.29
CA ALA A 73 -11.59 13.83 -2.41
C ALA A 73 -11.23 14.69 -1.20
N LEU A 74 -11.36 14.15 0.02
CA LEU A 74 -10.89 14.82 1.24
C LEU A 74 -9.38 15.11 1.16
N ALA A 75 -8.58 14.13 0.74
CA ALA A 75 -7.13 14.28 0.62
C ALA A 75 -6.73 15.41 -0.34
N ARG A 76 -7.44 15.56 -1.48
CA ARG A 76 -7.23 16.65 -2.43
C ARG A 76 -7.61 18.01 -1.86
N GLU A 77 -8.70 18.09 -1.11
CA GLU A 77 -9.10 19.34 -0.47
C GLU A 77 -8.09 19.76 0.61
N VAL A 78 -7.53 18.81 1.37
CA VAL A 78 -6.43 19.08 2.31
C VAL A 78 -5.17 19.54 1.58
N GLU A 79 -4.76 18.86 0.50
CA GLU A 79 -3.63 19.28 -0.33
C GLU A 79 -3.85 20.68 -0.93
N ARG A 80 -5.08 21.02 -1.33
CA ARG A 80 -5.43 22.35 -1.84
C ARG A 80 -5.25 23.44 -0.77
N ARG A 81 -5.60 23.16 0.49
CA ARG A 81 -5.45 24.10 1.61
C ARG A 81 -4.02 24.20 2.12
N ALA A 82 -3.25 23.13 2.04
CA ALA A 82 -1.88 23.05 2.54
C ALA A 82 -0.88 22.49 1.49
N PRO A 83 -0.75 23.10 0.31
CA PRO A 83 -0.03 22.51 -0.83
C PRO A 83 1.47 22.35 -0.61
N LYS A 84 2.05 23.08 0.36
CA LYS A 84 3.47 22.95 0.74
C LYS A 84 3.72 21.83 1.74
N LEU A 85 2.71 21.42 2.50
CA LEU A 85 2.84 20.49 3.62
C LEU A 85 2.22 19.13 3.33
N ALA A 86 1.23 19.05 2.47
CA ALA A 86 0.45 17.85 2.22
C ALA A 86 0.44 17.45 0.74
N THR A 87 0.28 16.16 0.47
CA THR A 87 0.13 15.64 -0.88
C THR A 87 -0.85 14.47 -0.96
N SER A 88 -1.61 14.40 -2.05
CA SER A 88 -2.43 13.23 -2.43
C SER A 88 -1.80 12.44 -3.60
N ARG A 89 -0.56 12.75 -3.98
CA ARG A 89 0.11 12.09 -5.11
C ARG A 89 0.42 10.62 -4.80
N TRP A 90 -0.08 9.73 -5.66
CA TRP A 90 0.10 8.30 -5.49
C TRP A 90 1.58 7.88 -5.59
N TRP A 91 2.33 8.48 -6.51
CA TRP A 91 3.69 8.06 -6.81
C TRP A 91 4.69 8.62 -5.79
N LYS A 92 5.46 7.75 -5.14
CA LYS A 92 6.46 8.16 -4.14
C LYS A 92 7.44 9.23 -4.66
N GLU A 93 7.78 9.18 -5.95
CA GLU A 93 8.67 10.16 -6.61
C GLU A 93 8.04 11.56 -6.77
N GLU A 94 6.72 11.65 -6.73
CA GLU A 94 5.96 12.90 -6.81
C GLU A 94 5.50 13.40 -5.44
N ARG A 95 5.76 12.64 -4.36
CA ARG A 95 5.32 13.00 -3.02
C ARG A 95 6.27 14.00 -2.39
N HIS A 96 5.70 15.00 -1.75
CA HIS A 96 6.36 15.91 -0.83
C HIS A 96 5.54 16.00 0.47
N GLY A 97 6.19 16.38 1.58
CA GLY A 97 5.49 16.57 2.84
C GLY A 97 4.75 15.31 3.33
N VAL A 98 3.59 15.54 3.92
CA VAL A 98 2.70 14.53 4.50
C VAL A 98 1.80 13.96 3.42
N PHE A 99 1.93 12.66 3.15
CA PHE A 99 1.05 11.96 2.23
C PHE A 99 -0.25 11.56 2.93
N LEU A 100 -1.39 11.94 2.34
CA LEU A 100 -2.70 11.47 2.79
C LEU A 100 -3.01 10.13 2.10
N ASP A 101 -2.80 9.01 2.79
CA ASP A 101 -2.96 7.67 2.23
C ASP A 101 -4.43 7.25 2.16
N TYR A 102 -5.16 7.79 1.18
CA TYR A 102 -6.55 7.43 0.91
C TYR A 102 -6.76 5.93 0.63
N ASN A 103 -5.71 5.18 0.25
CA ASN A 103 -5.82 3.74 0.03
C ASN A 103 -5.95 2.93 1.31
N GLN A 104 -5.81 3.52 2.50
CA GLN A 104 -6.17 2.85 3.76
C GLN A 104 -7.67 2.53 3.88
N ASN A 105 -8.50 3.12 3.02
CA ASN A 105 -9.93 2.82 2.91
C ASN A 105 -10.26 1.75 1.87
N ALA A 106 -9.25 1.15 1.23
CA ALA A 106 -9.47 -0.04 0.42
C ALA A 106 -9.73 -1.26 1.32
N LYS A 107 -10.41 -2.29 0.79
CA LYS A 107 -10.67 -3.55 1.51
C LYS A 107 -9.37 -4.25 1.88
N ASP A 108 -9.29 -4.93 3.02
CA ASP A 108 -8.13 -5.72 3.47
C ASP A 108 -6.82 -4.92 3.70
N ARG A 109 -6.94 -3.66 4.14
CA ARG A 109 -5.80 -2.82 4.52
C ARG A 109 -5.50 -2.95 6.00
N THR A 110 -4.21 -3.11 6.33
CA THR A 110 -3.75 -3.21 7.72
C THR A 110 -3.75 -1.85 8.39
N VAL A 111 -4.42 -1.74 9.53
CA VAL A 111 -4.38 -0.55 10.37
C VAL A 111 -4.14 -0.95 11.83
N ALA A 112 -3.31 -0.19 12.54
CA ALA A 112 -3.15 -0.36 13.98
C ALA A 112 -4.40 0.16 14.69
N SER A 113 -5.03 -0.68 15.52
CA SER A 113 -6.22 -0.31 16.29
C SER A 113 -5.88 0.77 17.33
N VAL A 114 -6.90 1.48 17.80
CA VAL A 114 -6.79 2.37 18.96
C VAL A 114 -6.24 1.57 20.15
N TYR A 115 -5.35 2.17 20.93
CA TYR A 115 -4.64 1.59 22.08
C TYR A 115 -3.68 0.43 21.77
N SER A 116 -3.50 0.02 20.51
CA SER A 116 -2.51 -1.01 20.18
C SER A 116 -1.07 -0.54 20.37
N VAL A 117 -0.26 -1.39 20.99
CA VAL A 117 1.20 -1.19 21.11
C VAL A 117 1.86 -1.49 19.76
N ARG A 118 2.82 -0.65 19.39
CA ARG A 118 3.63 -0.84 18.18
C ARG A 118 4.91 -1.60 18.51
N PRO A 119 5.37 -2.51 17.64
CA PRO A 119 6.60 -3.29 17.85
C PRO A 119 7.83 -2.42 17.56
N ARG A 120 8.07 -1.43 18.42
CA ARG A 120 9.20 -0.49 18.39
C ARG A 120 9.93 -0.55 19.74
N PRO A 121 11.24 -0.21 19.79
CA PRO A 121 12.00 -0.21 21.05
C PRO A 121 11.33 0.59 22.17
N GLU A 122 10.67 1.68 21.81
CA GLU A 122 10.00 2.59 22.75
C GLU A 122 8.62 2.09 23.19
N ALA A 123 8.12 1.00 22.60
CA ALA A 123 6.78 0.44 22.83
C ALA A 123 5.67 1.50 22.76
N THR A 124 5.76 2.38 21.76
CA THR A 124 4.77 3.43 21.48
C THR A 124 3.39 2.85 21.21
N VAL A 125 2.35 3.62 21.50
CA VAL A 125 0.96 3.21 21.38
C VAL A 125 0.28 4.04 20.30
N SER A 126 -0.63 3.43 19.53
CA SER A 126 -1.57 4.17 18.70
C SER A 126 -2.64 4.80 19.60
N ALA A 127 -2.31 5.95 20.20
CA ALA A 127 -3.09 6.55 21.27
C ALA A 127 -4.11 7.56 20.73
N PRO A 128 -5.38 7.48 21.15
CA PRO A 128 -6.37 8.51 20.82
C PRO A 128 -6.03 9.83 21.51
N LEU A 129 -6.32 10.93 20.83
CA LEU A 129 -6.03 12.29 21.25
C LEU A 129 -7.33 13.11 21.25
N THR A 130 -7.40 14.12 22.12
CA THR A 130 -8.34 15.22 21.88
C THR A 130 -7.75 16.18 20.84
N TRP A 131 -8.61 16.93 20.15
CA TRP A 131 -8.13 17.92 19.19
C TRP A 131 -7.26 19.03 19.80
N SER A 132 -7.44 19.34 21.09
CA SER A 132 -6.62 20.33 21.78
C SER A 132 -5.20 19.83 22.08
N GLU A 133 -4.98 18.51 22.08
CA GLU A 133 -3.66 17.92 22.28
C GLU A 133 -2.85 17.80 21.00
N VAL A 134 -3.51 17.73 19.85
CA VAL A 134 -2.86 17.55 18.54
C VAL A 134 -1.70 18.53 18.28
N PRO A 135 -1.79 19.84 18.60
CA PRO A 135 -0.70 20.79 18.34
C PRO A 135 0.60 20.48 19.09
N GLU A 136 0.52 19.87 20.27
CA GLU A 136 1.65 19.67 21.19
C GLU A 136 2.02 18.19 21.39
N ALA A 137 1.18 17.26 20.93
CA ALA A 137 1.38 15.83 21.13
C ALA A 137 2.73 15.36 20.57
N GLU A 138 3.53 14.66 21.36
CA GLU A 138 4.74 13.98 20.92
C GLU A 138 4.54 12.46 20.96
N LEU A 139 5.12 11.73 20.00
CA LEU A 139 4.97 10.27 19.94
C LEU A 139 5.49 9.56 21.20
N GLY A 140 6.54 10.13 21.83
CA GLY A 140 7.14 9.60 23.05
C GLY A 140 6.25 9.71 24.30
N ASP A 141 5.22 10.56 24.26
CA ASP A 141 4.28 10.71 25.38
C ASP A 141 3.35 9.49 25.52
N PHE A 142 3.21 8.71 24.44
CA PHE A 142 2.24 7.62 24.34
C PHE A 142 2.94 6.28 24.18
N THR A 143 3.20 5.61 25.30
CA THR A 143 3.86 4.31 25.36
C THR A 143 3.03 3.32 26.19
N LEU A 144 3.40 2.04 26.12
CA LEU A 144 2.86 0.99 26.99
C LEU A 144 2.93 1.38 28.48
N ARG A 145 3.90 2.20 28.88
CA ARG A 145 4.10 2.63 30.28
C ARG A 145 3.26 3.85 30.66
N THR A 146 3.01 4.77 29.72
CA THR A 146 2.36 6.07 30.02
C THR A 146 0.86 6.05 29.77
N VAL A 147 0.39 5.29 28.77
CA VAL A 147 -1.02 5.27 28.36
C VAL A 147 -1.97 4.75 29.47
N PRO A 148 -1.65 3.71 30.26
CA PRO A 148 -2.55 3.27 31.33
C PRO A 148 -2.84 4.36 32.38
N GLY A 149 -1.81 5.11 32.80
CA GLY A 149 -1.97 6.22 33.75
C GLY A 149 -2.81 7.35 33.18
N ARG A 150 -2.58 7.68 31.90
CA ARG A 150 -3.40 8.65 31.16
C ARG A 150 -4.87 8.22 31.08
N TYR A 151 -5.13 6.96 30.75
CA TYR A 151 -6.50 6.43 30.67
C TYR A 151 -7.21 6.47 32.02
N ALA A 152 -6.51 6.15 33.11
CA ALA A 152 -7.08 6.26 34.46
C ALA A 152 -7.45 7.72 34.84
N GLN A 153 -6.74 8.71 34.30
CA GLN A 153 -6.99 10.13 34.57
C GLN A 153 -8.09 10.74 33.69
N LEU A 154 -8.08 10.42 32.39
CA LEU A 154 -8.93 11.08 31.38
C LEU A 154 -10.10 10.21 30.90
N GLY A 155 -10.05 8.90 31.14
CA GLY A 155 -10.92 7.93 30.49
C GLY A 155 -10.58 7.72 29.02
N ASP A 156 -11.55 7.20 28.26
CA ASP A 156 -11.45 7.07 26.81
C ASP A 156 -11.81 8.41 26.14
N VAL A 157 -10.78 9.14 25.70
CA VAL A 157 -10.95 10.41 24.98
C VAL A 157 -11.60 10.23 23.60
N GLY A 158 -11.72 8.99 23.11
CA GLY A 158 -12.40 8.62 21.87
C GLY A 158 -13.83 8.10 22.05
N ALA A 159 -14.36 8.06 23.29
CA ALA A 159 -15.62 7.37 23.62
C ALA A 159 -16.84 7.83 22.80
N GLY A 160 -16.86 9.08 22.34
CA GLY A 160 -18.00 9.64 21.59
C GLY A 160 -18.00 9.32 20.09
N ILE A 161 -17.06 8.52 19.57
CA ILE A 161 -16.97 8.24 18.12
C ILE A 161 -18.25 7.62 17.55
N ASP A 162 -18.97 6.85 18.37
CA ASP A 162 -20.18 6.16 17.94
C ASP A 162 -21.47 6.97 18.20
N ASP A 163 -21.38 8.19 18.75
CA ASP A 163 -22.55 9.03 19.04
C ASP A 163 -23.28 9.49 17.77
N VAL A 164 -22.53 9.71 16.69
CA VAL A 164 -23.06 10.20 15.41
C VAL A 164 -22.37 9.48 14.25
N ALA A 165 -23.18 8.89 13.36
CA ALA A 165 -22.71 8.38 12.07
C ALA A 165 -23.09 9.36 10.96
N TYR A 166 -22.09 9.84 10.21
CA TYR A 166 -22.29 10.83 9.15
C TYR A 166 -22.64 10.18 7.82
N SER A 167 -23.51 10.82 7.03
CA SER A 167 -23.66 10.48 5.62
C SER A 167 -22.39 10.84 4.84
N LEU A 168 -22.00 10.05 3.85
CA LEU A 168 -20.88 10.33 2.95
C LEU A 168 -21.22 11.34 1.85
N ASP A 169 -22.49 11.74 1.71
CA ASP A 169 -22.97 12.58 0.60
C ASP A 169 -22.20 13.90 0.43
N PRO A 170 -21.86 14.69 1.48
CA PRO A 170 -21.01 15.88 1.32
C PRO A 170 -19.65 15.62 0.66
N LEU A 171 -19.03 14.45 0.91
CA LEU A 171 -17.80 14.06 0.25
C LEU A 171 -18.04 13.53 -1.17
N ARG A 172 -19.20 12.93 -1.46
CA ARG A 172 -19.58 12.52 -2.81
C ARG A 172 -19.84 13.73 -3.71
N ASP A 173 -20.39 14.81 -3.17
CA ASP A 173 -20.48 16.10 -3.87
C ASP A 173 -19.09 16.65 -4.21
N LEU A 174 -18.13 16.53 -3.29
CA LEU A 174 -16.75 16.91 -3.55
C LEU A 174 -16.09 16.00 -4.60
N VAL A 175 -16.38 14.70 -4.61
CA VAL A 175 -15.97 13.78 -5.69
C VAL A 175 -16.51 14.24 -7.03
N ALA A 176 -17.81 14.56 -7.11
CA ALA A 176 -18.44 15.01 -8.34
C ALA A 176 -17.83 16.32 -8.86
N ARG A 177 -17.52 17.28 -7.98
CA ARG A 177 -16.80 18.51 -8.34
C ARG A 177 -15.41 18.21 -8.91
N HIS A 178 -14.63 17.37 -8.24
CA HIS A 178 -13.31 16.96 -8.73
C HIS A 178 -13.39 16.28 -10.10
N GLU A 179 -14.37 15.41 -10.33
CA GLU A 179 -14.58 14.77 -11.63
C GLU A 179 -14.95 15.79 -12.72
N ALA A 180 -15.80 16.77 -12.41
CA ALA A 180 -16.12 17.88 -13.33
C ALA A 180 -14.90 18.76 -13.66
N GLU A 181 -13.96 18.88 -12.73
CA GLU A 181 -12.66 19.55 -12.92
C GLU A 181 -11.60 18.68 -13.61
N GLY A 182 -11.96 17.47 -14.04
CA GLY A 182 -11.05 16.53 -14.72
C GLY A 182 -10.15 15.74 -13.78
N GLN A 183 -10.37 15.81 -12.47
CA GLN A 183 -9.65 15.05 -11.46
C GLN A 183 -10.41 13.73 -11.15
N GLY A 184 -10.24 12.71 -12.00
CA GLY A 184 -10.86 11.39 -11.82
C GLY A 184 -10.31 10.59 -10.63
N ASP A 185 -10.57 9.27 -10.59
CA ASP A 185 -10.03 8.39 -9.54
C ASP A 185 -8.49 8.37 -9.55
N ALA A 186 -7.88 8.05 -8.41
CA ALA A 186 -6.45 7.83 -8.30
C ALA A 186 -6.10 6.34 -8.46
N PRO A 187 -4.85 5.99 -8.85
CA PRO A 187 -4.45 4.60 -9.01
C PRO A 187 -4.69 3.78 -7.74
N TRP A 188 -5.20 2.58 -7.92
CA TRP A 188 -5.33 1.58 -6.86
C TRP A 188 -4.01 0.83 -6.66
N PRO A 189 -3.77 0.24 -5.48
CA PRO A 189 -2.64 -0.64 -5.27
C PRO A 189 -2.66 -1.81 -6.28
N PRO A 190 -1.49 -2.31 -6.73
CA PRO A 190 -1.41 -3.23 -7.87
C PRO A 190 -2.24 -4.52 -7.76
N HIS A 191 -2.55 -4.95 -6.53
CA HIS A 191 -3.28 -6.19 -6.25
C HIS A 191 -4.81 -6.07 -6.34
N TYR A 192 -5.39 -4.87 -6.43
CA TYR A 192 -6.84 -4.71 -6.63
C TYR A 192 -7.23 -4.82 -8.11
N ALA A 193 -8.48 -5.18 -8.40
CA ALA A 193 -9.02 -5.09 -9.76
C ALA A 193 -8.98 -3.64 -10.29
N LYS A 194 -8.75 -3.45 -11.60
CA LYS A 194 -8.71 -2.12 -12.23
C LYS A 194 -10.10 -1.52 -12.29
N GLN A 195 -10.26 -0.30 -11.79
CA GLN A 195 -11.55 0.39 -11.79
C GLN A 195 -11.78 1.19 -13.08
N ALA A 196 -13.05 1.45 -13.40
CA ALA A 196 -13.41 2.30 -14.53
C ALA A 196 -12.88 3.73 -14.31
N GLY A 197 -12.25 4.31 -15.35
CA GLY A 197 -11.65 5.65 -15.26
C GLY A 197 -10.34 5.72 -14.44
N GLU A 198 -9.80 4.58 -13.98
CA GLU A 198 -8.55 4.56 -13.21
C GLU A 198 -7.33 4.90 -14.10
N PRO A 199 -6.51 5.90 -13.72
CA PRO A 199 -5.29 6.24 -14.45
C PRO A 199 -4.27 5.09 -14.42
N PRO A 200 -3.27 5.08 -15.31
CA PRO A 200 -2.28 4.00 -15.35
C PRO A 200 -1.54 3.82 -14.02
N ARG A 201 -1.51 2.58 -13.52
CA ARG A 201 -0.74 2.14 -12.33
C ARG A 201 0.76 1.98 -12.58
N VAL A 202 1.29 2.59 -13.63
CA VAL A 202 2.73 2.62 -13.91
C VAL A 202 3.29 3.95 -13.42
N GLN A 203 4.45 3.89 -12.78
CA GLN A 203 5.19 5.08 -12.35
C GLN A 203 5.37 6.04 -13.55
N PRO A 204 5.20 7.35 -13.35
CA PRO A 204 5.42 8.37 -14.38
C PRO A 204 6.75 8.18 -15.09
N SER A 205 7.82 7.99 -14.32
CA SER A 205 9.18 7.71 -14.81
C SER A 205 9.32 6.44 -15.67
N LYS A 206 8.33 5.53 -15.63
CA LYS A 206 8.31 4.25 -16.37
C LYS A 206 7.23 4.19 -17.44
N ARG A 207 6.52 5.28 -17.70
CA ARG A 207 5.57 5.37 -18.82
C ARG A 207 6.36 5.37 -20.13
N ARG A 208 6.16 4.35 -20.97
CA ARG A 208 6.56 4.43 -22.37
C ARG A 208 5.68 5.50 -23.03
N ALA A 209 6.29 6.52 -23.64
CA ALA A 209 5.56 7.42 -24.52
C ALA A 209 4.88 6.60 -25.62
N PRO A 210 3.63 6.89 -26.00
CA PRO A 210 3.07 6.30 -27.20
C PRO A 210 3.95 6.71 -28.38
N GLN A 211 4.62 5.74 -29.01
CA GLN A 211 5.27 5.95 -30.29
C GLN A 211 4.18 6.38 -31.28
N GLY A 212 4.41 7.51 -31.95
CA GLY A 212 3.41 8.23 -32.73
C GLY A 212 2.70 7.34 -33.74
N ALA A 213 1.37 7.45 -33.79
CA ALA A 213 0.63 7.10 -34.99
C ALA A 213 0.91 8.17 -36.05
N PRO A 214 1.18 7.82 -37.32
CA PRO A 214 1.28 8.81 -38.37
C PRO A 214 -0.11 9.45 -38.56
N THR A 215 -0.16 10.78 -38.42
CA THR A 215 -1.32 11.56 -38.82
C THR A 215 -1.32 11.68 -40.34
N ASP A 216 -2.17 10.90 -41.01
CA ASP A 216 -2.51 11.15 -42.41
C ASP A 216 -3.48 12.34 -42.49
N PRO A 217 -3.14 13.46 -43.16
CA PRO A 217 -3.99 14.65 -43.23
C PRO A 217 -5.15 14.54 -44.23
N THR A 218 -5.38 13.37 -44.85
CA THR A 218 -6.34 13.26 -45.96
C THR A 218 -7.45 12.23 -45.73
N ALA A 219 -8.40 12.53 -44.85
CA ALA A 219 -9.67 11.80 -44.78
C ALA A 219 -10.87 12.74 -44.53
N PRO A 220 -11.95 12.67 -45.34
CA PRO A 220 -13.07 13.60 -45.28
C PRO A 220 -13.98 13.33 -44.08
N ARG A 221 -14.54 14.42 -43.51
CA ARG A 221 -15.50 14.41 -42.40
C ARG A 221 -16.85 13.83 -42.85
N GLY A 222 -17.26 12.71 -42.27
CA GLY A 222 -18.57 12.06 -42.47
C GLY A 222 -19.44 12.08 -41.20
N ARG A 223 -20.73 12.32 -41.40
CA ARG A 223 -21.78 12.63 -40.42
C ARG A 223 -22.08 11.54 -39.37
N ALA A 224 -22.64 12.02 -38.25
CA ALA A 224 -23.26 11.26 -37.17
C ALA A 224 -24.40 10.34 -37.61
N GLY A 225 -24.45 9.14 -37.02
CA GLY A 225 -25.57 8.20 -37.06
C GLY A 225 -25.51 7.29 -35.84
N SER A 226 -26.57 7.32 -35.03
CA SER A 226 -26.78 6.58 -33.79
C SER A 226 -27.19 5.11 -34.06
N VAL A 227 -26.53 4.15 -33.42
CA VAL A 227 -27.06 2.79 -33.20
C VAL A 227 -26.59 2.26 -31.83
N ALA A 228 -27.51 1.60 -31.12
CA ALA A 228 -27.43 1.05 -29.76
C ALA A 228 -26.30 0.01 -29.54
N PRO A 229 -25.88 -0.28 -28.28
CA PRO A 229 -24.68 -1.05 -28.01
C PRO A 229 -24.88 -2.57 -28.14
N ALA A 230 -24.01 -3.21 -28.91
CA ALA A 230 -23.84 -4.66 -28.92
C ALA A 230 -22.98 -5.11 -27.71
N ARG A 231 -23.33 -6.28 -27.16
CA ARG A 231 -22.62 -7.00 -26.08
C ARG A 231 -21.10 -7.10 -26.33
N PRO A 232 -20.25 -6.97 -25.30
CA PRO A 232 -18.81 -7.13 -25.49
C PRO A 232 -18.45 -8.61 -25.67
N THR A 233 -17.95 -8.95 -26.85
CA THR A 233 -17.16 -10.17 -27.10
C THR A 233 -15.80 -10.07 -26.42
N ALA A 234 -15.39 -11.15 -25.76
CA ALA A 234 -14.12 -11.28 -25.06
C ALA A 234 -12.89 -10.98 -25.94
N PRO A 235 -11.79 -10.40 -25.41
CA PRO A 235 -10.60 -10.13 -26.20
C PRO A 235 -9.80 -11.40 -26.47
N ALA A 236 -9.25 -11.46 -27.68
CA ALA A 236 -8.46 -12.55 -28.24
C ALA A 236 -7.18 -12.85 -27.44
N ARG A 237 -6.89 -14.15 -27.31
CA ARG A 237 -5.76 -14.76 -26.60
C ARG A 237 -4.52 -14.80 -27.53
N LYS A 238 -3.35 -14.37 -27.07
CA LYS A 238 -2.05 -14.66 -27.72
C LYS A 238 -1.47 -15.99 -27.18
N PRO A 239 -0.65 -16.71 -27.98
CA PRO A 239 -0.34 -18.12 -27.74
C PRO A 239 0.99 -18.31 -27.01
N ASP A 240 0.98 -18.33 -25.68
CA ASP A 240 1.86 -19.20 -24.84
C ASP A 240 1.36 -19.29 -23.39
N GLY A 241 0.06 -19.09 -23.18
CA GLY A 241 -0.57 -19.03 -21.86
C GLY A 241 -0.21 -20.20 -20.95
N THR A 242 0.65 -19.93 -19.98
CA THR A 242 0.81 -20.74 -18.77
C THR A 242 0.79 -19.82 -17.54
N VAL A 243 -0.38 -19.77 -16.90
CA VAL A 243 -0.58 -19.17 -15.58
C VAL A 243 -0.28 -20.27 -14.56
N SER A 244 0.67 -20.03 -13.66
CA SER A 244 0.89 -20.92 -12.51
C SER A 244 -0.23 -20.73 -11.48
N PRO A 245 -0.69 -21.77 -10.76
CA PRO A 245 -1.92 -21.76 -9.95
C PRO A 245 -1.97 -20.72 -8.81
N THR A 246 -0.91 -19.95 -8.57
CA THR A 246 -0.76 -19.07 -7.40
C THR A 246 -0.74 -17.57 -7.72
N GLY A 247 -0.93 -17.17 -8.98
CA GLY A 247 -1.05 -15.75 -9.35
C GLY A 247 0.21 -14.88 -9.13
N ARG A 248 1.35 -15.46 -8.74
CA ARG A 248 2.63 -14.72 -8.63
C ARG A 248 3.21 -14.44 -10.01
N ARG A 249 3.56 -13.17 -10.26
CA ARG A 249 4.33 -12.73 -11.43
C ARG A 249 5.64 -13.52 -11.48
N ARG A 250 5.86 -14.34 -12.52
CA ARG A 250 7.19 -14.92 -12.77
C ARG A 250 8.18 -13.78 -12.93
N SER A 251 9.30 -13.85 -12.21
CA SER A 251 10.42 -12.93 -12.40
C SER A 251 10.85 -13.01 -13.87
N SER A 252 11.07 -11.88 -14.53
CA SER A 252 11.66 -11.85 -15.87
C SER A 252 13.18 -12.06 -15.85
N GLN A 253 13.76 -12.24 -14.65
CA GLN A 253 15.17 -12.53 -14.43
C GLN A 253 15.36 -14.05 -14.27
N PRO A 254 16.47 -14.62 -14.78
CA PRO A 254 16.78 -16.04 -14.63
C PRO A 254 17.24 -16.34 -13.19
N LEU A 255 16.28 -16.49 -12.27
CA LEU A 255 16.53 -16.61 -10.84
C LEU A 255 16.42 -18.06 -10.38
N LEU A 256 17.46 -18.57 -9.72
CA LEU A 256 17.44 -19.88 -9.07
C LEU A 256 17.29 -19.75 -7.56
N VAL A 257 16.51 -20.64 -6.94
CA VAL A 257 16.51 -20.82 -5.48
C VAL A 257 17.58 -21.85 -5.16
N ILE A 258 18.57 -21.45 -4.37
CA ILE A 258 19.74 -22.27 -4.09
C ILE A 258 19.58 -23.02 -2.76
N SER A 259 19.08 -22.33 -1.74
CA SER A 259 18.95 -22.91 -0.40
C SER A 259 17.82 -22.26 0.39
N GLN A 260 17.27 -23.03 1.31
CA GLN A 260 16.29 -22.63 2.31
C GLN A 260 16.69 -23.22 3.65
N ALA A 261 16.87 -22.41 4.68
CA ALA A 261 17.29 -22.89 6.01
C ALA A 261 16.62 -22.11 7.14
N ALA A 262 16.50 -22.71 8.32
CA ALA A 262 16.07 -21.99 9.53
C ALA A 262 17.07 -20.88 9.90
N ASP A 263 18.37 -21.15 9.74
CA ASP A 263 19.46 -20.24 10.07
C ASP A 263 20.16 -19.66 8.84
N LYS A 264 20.56 -18.37 8.93
CA LYS A 264 21.20 -17.66 7.82
C LYS A 264 22.51 -18.33 7.39
N ALA A 265 23.28 -18.80 8.36
CA ALA A 265 24.59 -19.43 8.13
C ALA A 265 24.44 -20.69 7.26
N ASP A 266 23.44 -21.53 7.55
CA ASP A 266 23.18 -22.76 6.80
C ASP A 266 22.68 -22.48 5.38
N ALA A 267 21.85 -21.44 5.22
CA ALA A 267 21.43 -21.00 3.90
C ALA A 267 22.63 -20.52 3.05
N LEU A 268 23.57 -19.78 3.65
CA LEU A 268 24.80 -19.37 2.97
C LEU A 268 25.75 -20.55 2.71
N ALA A 269 25.83 -21.53 3.60
CA ALA A 269 26.58 -22.76 3.35
C ALA A 269 26.01 -23.54 2.14
N GLY A 270 24.69 -23.48 1.93
CA GLY A 270 24.05 -24.02 0.72
C GLY A 270 24.50 -23.33 -0.58
N LEU A 271 24.74 -22.01 -0.53
CA LEU A 271 25.31 -21.25 -1.66
C LEU A 271 26.71 -21.75 -2.01
N GLU A 272 27.57 -21.95 -1.01
CA GLU A 272 28.95 -22.42 -1.23
C GLU A 272 28.97 -23.84 -1.85
N ARG A 273 28.05 -24.72 -1.42
CA ARG A 273 27.89 -26.04 -2.06
C ARG A 273 27.46 -25.91 -3.52
N TRP A 274 26.52 -25.00 -3.82
CA TRP A 274 26.11 -24.75 -5.20
C TRP A 274 27.25 -24.21 -6.06
N ARG A 275 28.05 -23.25 -5.54
CA ARG A 275 29.22 -22.73 -6.26
C ARG A 275 30.24 -23.83 -6.56
N SER A 276 30.45 -24.75 -5.62
CA SER A 276 31.33 -25.90 -5.81
C SER A 276 30.84 -26.88 -6.88
N ARG A 277 29.51 -26.99 -7.07
CA ARG A 277 28.90 -27.86 -8.08
C ARG A 277 28.80 -27.21 -9.46
N HIS A 278 28.76 -25.88 -9.52
CA HIS A 278 28.67 -25.10 -10.76
C HIS A 278 29.74 -24.01 -10.82
N PRO A 279 31.04 -24.39 -10.85
CA PRO A 279 32.14 -23.43 -10.82
C PRO A 279 32.07 -22.46 -12.01
N ASP A 280 31.80 -22.97 -13.22
CA ASP A 280 31.71 -22.15 -14.44
C ASP A 280 30.61 -21.09 -14.36
N ALA A 281 29.44 -21.44 -13.81
CA ALA A 281 28.37 -20.46 -13.61
C ALA A 281 28.69 -19.48 -12.47
N ALA A 282 29.36 -19.95 -11.42
CA ALA A 282 29.69 -19.16 -10.24
C ALA A 282 30.69 -18.04 -10.53
N GLU A 283 31.61 -18.21 -11.50
CA GLU A 283 32.55 -17.16 -11.94
C GLU A 283 31.83 -15.92 -12.50
N HIS A 284 30.63 -16.10 -13.04
CA HIS A 284 29.82 -15.03 -13.62
C HIS A 284 28.83 -14.39 -12.63
N VAL A 285 28.67 -14.97 -11.44
CA VAL A 285 27.78 -14.44 -10.39
C VAL A 285 28.52 -13.34 -9.62
N ARG A 286 28.02 -12.11 -9.69
CA ARG A 286 28.62 -10.95 -9.03
C ARG A 286 28.03 -10.71 -7.66
N ASP A 287 28.81 -10.94 -6.62
CA ASP A 287 28.40 -10.61 -5.25
C ASP A 287 28.64 -9.12 -4.96
N PRO A 288 27.69 -8.40 -4.32
CA PRO A 288 26.39 -8.87 -3.82
C PRO A 288 25.23 -8.68 -4.83
N GLU A 289 25.48 -8.18 -6.04
CA GLU A 289 24.42 -7.73 -6.95
C GLU A 289 23.52 -8.86 -7.48
N ASP A 290 24.09 -10.04 -7.69
CA ASP A 290 23.41 -11.22 -8.21
C ASP A 290 22.93 -12.17 -7.10
N LEU A 291 23.23 -11.83 -5.85
CA LEU A 291 22.94 -12.65 -4.68
C LEU A 291 21.79 -12.05 -3.85
N LEU A 292 20.68 -12.80 -3.73
CA LEU A 292 19.52 -12.40 -2.93
C LEU A 292 19.45 -13.29 -1.68
N VAL A 293 19.72 -12.70 -0.52
CA VAL A 293 19.60 -13.35 0.78
C VAL A 293 18.36 -12.78 1.49
N ASP A 294 17.24 -13.49 1.41
CA ASP A 294 15.97 -13.04 1.97
C ASP A 294 15.76 -13.57 3.39
N ALA A 295 15.35 -12.69 4.31
CA ALA A 295 14.70 -13.10 5.56
C ALA A 295 13.20 -13.28 5.31
N MET A 296 12.72 -14.51 5.45
CA MET A 296 11.35 -14.92 5.19
C MET A 296 10.61 -15.18 6.50
N ARG A 297 9.32 -14.83 6.55
CA ARG A 297 8.47 -15.11 7.71
C ARG A 297 7.96 -16.55 7.64
N GLY A 298 8.25 -17.34 8.67
CA GLY A 298 7.63 -18.64 8.93
C GLY A 298 6.44 -18.51 9.89
N ARG A 299 5.98 -19.65 10.44
CA ARG A 299 4.84 -19.70 11.37
C ARG A 299 5.02 -18.86 12.64
N SER A 300 6.19 -18.95 13.24
CA SER A 300 6.55 -18.30 14.51
C SER A 300 8.01 -17.83 14.55
N THR A 301 8.81 -18.18 13.54
CA THR A 301 10.23 -17.85 13.40
C THR A 301 10.54 -17.27 12.02
N VAL A 302 11.67 -16.60 11.91
CA VAL A 302 12.24 -16.21 10.61
C VAL A 302 13.00 -17.42 10.05
N TRP A 303 12.97 -17.59 8.73
CA TRP A 303 13.82 -18.52 8.00
C TRP A 303 14.46 -17.80 6.82
N TRP A 304 15.49 -18.39 6.22
CA TRP A 304 16.33 -17.74 5.23
C TRP A 304 16.27 -18.46 3.90
N ARG A 305 16.25 -17.68 2.82
CA ARG A 305 16.31 -18.21 1.45
C ARG A 305 17.39 -17.49 0.67
N VAL A 306 18.26 -18.26 0.04
CA VAL A 306 19.26 -17.73 -0.90
C VAL A 306 18.82 -18.00 -2.33
N ARG A 307 18.88 -16.95 -3.16
CA ARG A 307 18.59 -17.02 -4.59
C ARG A 307 19.71 -16.36 -5.37
N VAL A 308 20.01 -16.89 -6.54
CA VAL A 308 21.06 -16.37 -7.43
C VAL A 308 20.42 -15.93 -8.75
N ASN A 309 20.72 -14.71 -9.18
CA ASN A 309 20.31 -14.18 -10.47
C ASN A 309 21.38 -14.47 -11.52
N LEU A 310 21.03 -15.28 -12.51
CA LEU A 310 21.93 -15.71 -13.58
C LEU A 310 22.02 -14.71 -14.75
N ARG A 311 21.66 -13.44 -14.54
CA ARG A 311 21.64 -12.40 -15.60
C ARG A 311 22.99 -12.20 -16.29
N ASN A 312 24.09 -12.47 -15.59
CA ASN A 312 25.46 -12.35 -16.09
C ASN A 312 26.05 -13.68 -16.56
N VAL A 313 25.33 -14.79 -16.37
CA VAL A 313 25.75 -16.15 -16.78
C VAL A 313 25.28 -16.39 -18.22
N PRO A 314 26.18 -16.74 -19.16
CA PRO A 314 25.83 -17.16 -20.51
C PRO A 314 24.81 -18.30 -20.51
N GLU A 315 23.84 -18.26 -21.42
CA GLU A 315 22.67 -19.16 -21.40
C GLU A 315 23.07 -20.64 -21.55
N GLU A 316 24.17 -20.89 -22.25
CA GLU A 316 24.75 -22.20 -22.54
C GLU A 316 25.30 -22.90 -21.29
N ILE A 317 25.67 -22.12 -20.27
CA ILE A 317 26.27 -22.61 -19.02
C ILE A 317 25.39 -22.35 -17.80
N ARG A 318 24.15 -21.88 -18.00
CA ARG A 318 23.20 -21.70 -16.90
C ARG A 318 22.80 -23.06 -16.34
N PRO A 319 23.01 -23.33 -15.03
CA PRO A 319 22.52 -24.55 -14.44
C PRO A 319 20.99 -24.58 -14.44
N ALA A 320 20.43 -25.78 -14.57
CA ALA A 320 19.00 -25.99 -14.42
C ALA A 320 18.57 -25.71 -12.97
N ALA A 321 17.27 -25.48 -12.77
CA ALA A 321 16.73 -25.39 -11.41
C ALA A 321 16.81 -26.76 -10.73
N GLU A 322 17.41 -26.77 -9.53
CA GLU A 322 17.54 -27.94 -8.68
C GLU A 322 16.77 -27.73 -7.37
N PRO A 323 16.46 -28.81 -6.62
CA PRO A 323 15.95 -28.69 -5.26
C PRO A 323 16.90 -27.84 -4.40
N PRO A 324 16.37 -26.93 -3.56
CA PRO A 324 17.20 -26.17 -2.63
C PRO A 324 18.00 -27.11 -1.71
N ASP A 325 19.22 -26.73 -1.35
CA ASP A 325 20.03 -27.49 -0.40
C ASP A 325 20.65 -26.54 0.65
N PRO A 326 20.19 -26.56 1.92
CA PRO A 326 19.10 -27.40 2.43
C PRO A 326 17.73 -26.98 1.87
N ASP A 327 16.75 -27.89 1.89
CA ASP A 327 15.34 -27.63 1.52
C ASP A 327 14.46 -27.54 2.76
N TYR A 328 14.72 -26.53 3.60
CA TYR A 328 13.91 -26.31 4.79
C TYR A 328 12.51 -25.80 4.43
N ASP A 329 11.48 -26.59 4.76
CA ASP A 329 10.07 -26.17 4.71
C ASP A 329 9.56 -25.81 6.11
N PRO A 330 9.29 -24.51 6.40
CA PRO A 330 8.76 -24.05 7.69
C PRO A 330 7.32 -24.52 7.98
N TRP A 331 6.66 -25.18 7.02
CA TRP A 331 5.28 -25.66 7.12
C TRP A 331 5.15 -27.19 7.10
N SER A 332 6.26 -27.92 7.03
CA SER A 332 6.29 -29.39 6.92
C SER A 332 5.54 -30.14 8.03
N GLU A 333 5.38 -29.56 9.23
CA GLU A 333 4.62 -30.17 10.33
C GLU A 333 3.08 -30.09 10.16
N ILE A 334 2.55 -29.43 9.12
CA ILE A 334 1.08 -29.30 8.90
C ILE A 334 0.52 -30.47 8.06
N THR A 335 1.35 -31.22 7.36
CA THR A 335 0.92 -32.29 6.44
C THR A 335 0.87 -33.69 7.06
N GLY A 336 1.11 -33.81 8.37
CA GLY A 336 0.86 -35.03 9.14
C GLY A 336 -0.57 -35.05 9.71
N ASP A 337 -1.35 -36.05 9.30
CA ASP A 337 -2.72 -36.38 9.67
C ASP A 337 -3.85 -35.44 9.17
N ARG A 338 -4.37 -35.79 7.99
CA ARG A 338 -5.79 -35.65 7.64
C ARG A 338 -6.36 -37.00 7.26
#